data_AF-A0AAU8FUZ3-F1
#
_entry.id   AF-A0AAU8FUZ3-F1
#
_cell.length_a   1.000
_cell.length_b   1.000
_cell.length_c   1.000
_cell.angle_alpha   90.00
_cell.angle_beta   90.00
_cell.angle_gamma   90.00
#
_symmetry.space_group_name_H-M   'P 1'
#
loop_
_entity.id
_entity.type
_entity.pdbx_description
1 polymer ?
#
loop_
_entity_poly.entity_id
_entity_poly.type
_entity_poly.pdbx_seq_one_letter_code
_entity_poly.pdbx_strand_id
1 'polypeptide(L)'
;MRSFYSLSLSMVITFLHVACCLVPLLSLASLPVFDTFLTGHQRIFTILQWTIFFGLTGRLFAFYYWNKSFHGRMEALSYLAGWMITLSGLVINRWEPFKTERQVLAEQQFERLRSQRQLRIDLTGGYNEETLIADLHRIDGVRKESISLEANELTLSYHKDKVSAGEILELLKRKGYVK
;
A
#
# COMPACT_ATOMS: atom_id res chain seq x y z
N MET A 1 -24.05 43.60 -10.06
CA MET A 1 -25.12 42.92 -9.30
C MET A 1 -24.47 42.06 -8.22
N ARG A 2 -24.73 42.38 -6.94
CA ARG A 2 -24.17 41.68 -5.77
C ARG A 2 -24.86 40.32 -5.65
N SER A 3 -24.12 39.24 -5.87
CA SER A 3 -24.66 37.89 -6.00
C SER A 3 -24.87 37.24 -4.64
N PHE A 4 -26.11 37.27 -4.14
CA PHE A 4 -26.57 36.42 -3.02
C PHE A 4 -26.40 34.92 -3.32
N TYR A 5 -26.35 34.53 -4.60
CA TYR A 5 -26.07 33.16 -5.03
C TYR A 5 -24.64 32.71 -4.73
N SER A 6 -23.69 33.64 -4.49
CA SER A 6 -22.30 33.26 -4.25
C SER A 6 -22.09 32.56 -2.90
N LEU A 7 -22.88 32.90 -1.87
CA LEU A 7 -22.69 32.38 -0.52
C LEU A 7 -23.31 30.98 -0.35
N SER A 8 -24.53 30.79 -0.86
CA SER A 8 -25.20 29.48 -0.87
C SER A 8 -24.44 28.47 -1.75
N LEU A 9 -24.00 28.90 -2.94
CA LEU A 9 -23.15 28.07 -3.80
C LEU A 9 -21.81 27.75 -3.14
N SER A 10 -21.18 28.73 -2.49
CA SER A 10 -19.94 28.50 -1.75
C SER A 10 -20.12 27.47 -0.64
N MET A 11 -21.24 27.54 0.10
CA MET A 11 -21.53 26.63 1.20
C MET A 11 -21.77 25.19 0.72
N VAL A 12 -22.50 25.03 -0.39
CA VAL A 12 -22.71 23.71 -1.03
C VAL A 12 -21.38 23.14 -1.52
N ILE A 13 -20.52 23.95 -2.12
CA ILE A 13 -19.19 23.52 -2.56
C ILE A 13 -18.31 23.13 -1.37
N THR A 14 -18.34 23.86 -0.25
CA THR A 14 -17.60 23.46 0.95
C THR A 14 -18.12 22.16 1.54
N PHE A 15 -19.43 21.96 1.66
CA PHE A 15 -19.99 20.68 2.15
C PHE A 15 -19.66 19.52 1.23
N LEU A 16 -19.77 19.72 -0.09
CA LEU A 16 -19.38 18.71 -1.08
C LEU A 16 -17.89 18.39 -1.02
N HIS A 17 -17.05 19.40 -0.80
CA HIS A 17 -15.61 19.25 -0.66
C HIS A 17 -15.22 18.54 0.65
N VAL A 18 -15.87 18.91 1.76
CA VAL A 18 -15.74 18.21 3.04
C VAL A 18 -16.15 16.75 2.85
N ALA A 19 -17.32 16.46 2.28
CA ALA A 19 -17.74 15.10 2.00
C ALA A 19 -16.72 14.35 1.12
N CYS A 20 -16.27 14.95 0.01
CA CYS A 20 -15.29 14.35 -0.89
C CYS A 20 -13.91 14.09 -0.23
N CYS A 21 -13.53 14.84 0.81
CA CYS A 21 -12.26 14.65 1.53
C CYS A 21 -12.39 13.78 2.78
N LEU A 22 -13.53 13.80 3.46
CA LEU A 22 -13.76 13.06 4.71
C LEU A 22 -14.18 11.61 4.45
N VAL A 23 -14.89 11.36 3.35
CA VAL A 23 -15.31 10.01 2.93
C VAL A 23 -14.09 9.09 2.66
N PRO A 24 -13.04 9.54 1.95
CA PRO A 24 -11.71 8.93 1.97
C PRO A 24 -11.14 8.52 3.33
N LEU A 25 -11.20 9.44 4.30
CA LEU A 25 -10.65 9.19 5.63
C LEU A 25 -11.51 8.18 6.40
N LEU A 26 -12.82 8.18 6.16
CA LEU A 26 -13.76 7.22 6.73
C LEU A 26 -13.59 5.81 6.15
N SER A 27 -13.14 5.65 4.89
CA SER A 27 -12.86 4.33 4.34
C SER A 27 -11.65 3.66 5.01
N LEU A 28 -10.66 4.47 5.44
CA LEU A 28 -9.53 3.98 6.24
C LEU A 28 -9.97 3.53 7.65
N ALA A 29 -11.08 4.06 8.16
CA ALA A 29 -11.64 3.66 9.46
C ALA A 29 -12.39 2.31 9.44
N SER A 30 -12.19 1.48 8.40
CA SER A 30 -12.55 0.04 8.35
C SER A 30 -14.04 -0.31 8.42
N LEU A 31 -14.93 0.55 7.90
CA LEU A 31 -16.35 0.18 7.75
C LEU A 31 -16.55 -0.59 6.43
N PRO A 32 -16.84 -1.91 6.47
CA PRO A 32 -16.89 -2.77 5.28
C PRO A 32 -17.96 -2.37 4.25
N VAL A 33 -18.97 -1.59 4.67
CA VAL A 33 -20.04 -1.08 3.80
C VAL A 33 -19.52 -0.02 2.81
N PHE A 34 -18.45 0.69 3.15
CA PHE A 34 -17.93 1.77 2.32
C PHE A 34 -16.83 1.32 1.35
N ASP A 35 -16.22 0.16 1.55
CA ASP A 35 -15.08 -0.30 0.75
C ASP A 35 -15.48 -0.55 -0.72
N THR A 36 -16.59 -1.27 -0.96
CA THR A 36 -17.05 -1.60 -2.32
C THR A 36 -17.58 -0.39 -3.10
N PHE A 37 -18.32 0.50 -2.44
CA PHE A 37 -18.87 1.68 -3.11
C PHE A 37 -17.79 2.72 -3.44
N LEU A 38 -16.89 2.99 -2.50
CA LEU A 38 -15.86 4.04 -2.67
C LEU A 38 -14.76 3.64 -3.63
N THR A 39 -14.33 2.38 -3.62
CA THR A 39 -13.33 1.89 -4.57
C THR A 39 -13.87 1.87 -5.99
N GLY A 40 -15.14 1.48 -6.19
CA GLY A 40 -15.80 1.53 -7.48
C GLY A 40 -15.91 2.95 -8.07
N HIS A 41 -16.11 3.96 -7.21
CA HIS A 41 -16.29 5.36 -7.62
C HIS A 41 -15.05 6.23 -7.41
N GLN A 42 -13.89 5.66 -7.05
CA GLN A 42 -12.67 6.41 -6.75
C GLN A 42 -12.26 7.35 -7.89
N ARG A 43 -12.42 6.92 -9.15
CA ARG A 43 -12.13 7.76 -10.32
C ARG A 43 -13.01 9.01 -10.37
N ILE A 44 -14.30 8.86 -10.05
CA ILE A 44 -15.27 9.97 -10.05
C ILE A 44 -14.90 10.97 -8.96
N PHE A 45 -14.60 10.50 -7.75
CA PHE A 45 -14.15 11.38 -6.66
C PHE A 45 -12.83 12.08 -7.00
N THR A 46 -11.89 11.37 -7.61
CA THR A 46 -10.60 11.96 -8.03
C THR A 46 -10.81 13.05 -9.09
N ILE A 47 -11.66 12.82 -10.10
CA ILE A 47 -11.99 13.81 -11.12
C ILE A 47 -12.69 15.03 -10.50
N LEU A 48 -13.65 14.80 -9.60
CA LEU A 48 -14.35 15.86 -8.89
C LEU A 48 -13.37 16.71 -8.07
N GLN A 49 -12.47 16.06 -7.33
CA GLN A 49 -11.46 16.74 -6.50
C GLN A 49 -10.48 17.56 -7.34
N TRP A 50 -10.03 17.06 -8.49
CA TRP A 50 -9.23 17.83 -9.44
C TRP A 50 -10.00 19.03 -10.00
N THR A 51 -11.27 18.84 -10.35
CA THR A 51 -12.12 19.92 -10.87
C THR A 51 -12.26 21.05 -9.85
N ILE A 52 -12.53 20.70 -8.59
CA ILE A 52 -12.62 21.68 -7.49
C ILE A 52 -11.25 22.34 -7.27
N PHE A 53 -10.16 21.58 -7.23
CA PHE A 53 -8.82 22.12 -7.04
C PHE A 53 -8.44 23.12 -8.14
N PHE A 54 -8.68 22.80 -9.42
CA PHE A 54 -8.43 23.72 -10.52
C PHE A 54 -9.34 24.95 -10.44
N GLY A 55 -10.61 24.80 -10.07
CA GLY A 55 -11.53 25.92 -9.86
C GLY A 55 -11.06 26.87 -8.76
N LEU A 56 -10.66 26.34 -7.60
CA LEU A 56 -10.11 27.13 -6.49
C LEU A 56 -8.80 27.80 -6.88
N THR A 57 -7.89 27.07 -7.52
CA THR A 57 -6.60 27.58 -7.99
C THR A 57 -6.80 28.72 -8.99
N GLY A 58 -7.67 28.55 -9.98
CA GLY A 58 -7.97 29.58 -10.98
C GLY A 58 -8.57 30.83 -10.36
N ARG A 59 -9.44 30.69 -9.35
CA ARG A 59 -10.03 31.85 -8.65
C ARG A 59 -9.01 32.57 -7.77
N LEU A 60 -8.17 31.85 -7.03
CA LEU A 60 -7.06 32.42 -6.26
C LEU A 60 -6.05 33.11 -7.18
N PHE A 61 -5.71 32.50 -8.31
CA PHE A 61 -4.82 33.08 -9.31
C PHE A 61 -5.40 34.38 -9.88
N ALA A 62 -6.69 34.39 -10.25
CA ALA A 62 -7.36 35.59 -10.73
C ALA A 62 -7.43 36.71 -9.67
N PHE A 63 -7.53 36.37 -8.38
CA PHE A 63 -7.45 37.33 -7.29
C PHE A 63 -6.05 37.97 -7.20
N TYR A 64 -4.99 37.16 -7.18
CA TYR A 64 -3.62 37.66 -7.01
C TYR A 64 -3.06 38.38 -8.24
N TYR A 65 -3.38 37.91 -9.46
CA TYR A 65 -2.79 38.42 -10.70
C TYR A 65 -3.70 39.32 -11.52
N TRP A 66 -5.03 39.16 -11.40
CA TRP A 66 -6.00 39.87 -12.25
C TRP A 66 -6.81 40.94 -11.49
N ASN A 67 -6.40 41.28 -10.27
CA ASN A 67 -7.01 42.33 -9.45
C ASN A 67 -8.52 42.13 -9.19
N LYS A 68 -9.04 40.90 -9.32
CA LYS A 68 -10.42 40.61 -8.92
C LYS A 68 -10.48 40.67 -7.40
N SER A 69 -11.38 41.48 -6.84
CA SER A 69 -11.52 41.62 -5.39
C SER A 69 -12.41 40.52 -4.79
N PHE A 70 -11.94 39.83 -3.76
CA PHE A 70 -12.84 39.13 -2.82
C PHE A 70 -13.67 40.16 -2.03
N HIS A 71 -14.88 39.77 -1.59
CA HIS A 71 -15.77 40.67 -0.84
C HIS A 71 -15.23 40.97 0.57
N GLY A 72 -14.38 40.10 1.12
CA GLY A 72 -13.76 40.31 2.43
C GLY A 72 -12.58 39.38 2.70
N ARG A 73 -11.80 39.69 3.74
CA ARG A 73 -10.65 38.89 4.19
C ARG A 73 -11.04 37.46 4.56
N MET A 74 -12.23 37.28 5.15
CA MET A 74 -12.74 35.96 5.52
C MET A 74 -13.05 35.09 4.29
N GLU A 75 -13.52 35.69 3.19
CA GLU A 75 -13.74 34.96 1.94
C GLU A 75 -12.39 34.45 1.41
N ALA A 76 -11.40 35.33 1.30
CA ALA A 76 -10.05 34.94 0.84
C ALA A 76 -9.44 33.81 1.69
N LEU A 77 -9.58 33.89 3.02
CA LEU A 77 -9.07 32.88 3.95
C LEU A 77 -9.80 31.54 3.78
N SER A 78 -11.13 31.54 3.59
CA SER A 78 -11.88 30.31 3.30
C SER A 78 -11.48 29.65 1.98
N TYR A 79 -11.19 30.44 0.95
CA TYR A 79 -10.71 29.92 -0.34
C TYR A 79 -9.31 29.31 -0.20
N LEU A 80 -8.42 29.96 0.55
CA LEU A 80 -7.08 29.45 0.83
C LEU A 80 -7.12 28.15 1.65
N ALA A 81 -7.94 28.11 2.70
CA ALA A 81 -8.12 26.91 3.52
C ALA A 81 -8.69 25.75 2.70
N GLY A 82 -9.71 26.00 1.87
CA GLY A 82 -10.27 25.00 0.95
C GLY A 82 -9.23 24.49 -0.05
N TRP A 83 -8.36 25.37 -0.55
CA TRP A 83 -7.26 25.02 -1.44
C TRP A 83 -6.22 24.13 -0.74
N MET A 84 -5.85 24.44 0.50
CA MET A 84 -4.92 23.60 1.27
C MET A 84 -5.50 22.20 1.55
N ILE A 85 -6.79 22.13 1.89
CA ILE A 85 -7.48 20.85 2.14
C ILE A 85 -7.58 20.02 0.85
N THR A 86 -8.00 20.62 -0.28
CA THR A 86 -8.06 19.93 -1.58
C THR A 86 -6.69 19.37 -1.96
N LEU A 87 -5.63 20.19 -1.84
CA LEU A 87 -4.27 19.80 -2.17
C LEU A 87 -3.81 18.64 -1.29
N SER A 88 -4.02 18.73 0.03
CA SER A 88 -3.63 17.68 0.97
C SER A 88 -4.33 16.37 0.63
N GLY A 89 -5.63 16.41 0.33
CA GLY A 89 -6.37 15.23 -0.11
C GLY A 89 -5.86 14.64 -1.42
N LEU A 90 -5.41 15.47 -2.38
CA LEU A 90 -4.86 14.99 -3.65
C LEU A 90 -3.51 14.31 -3.44
N VAL A 91 -2.66 14.88 -2.58
CA VAL A 91 -1.37 14.31 -2.20
C VAL A 91 -1.57 12.95 -1.52
N ILE A 92 -2.49 12.88 -0.54
CA ILE A 92 -2.83 11.63 0.16
C ILE A 92 -3.34 10.59 -0.84
N ASN A 93 -4.33 10.91 -1.67
CA ASN A 93 -4.87 9.97 -2.67
C ASN A 93 -3.81 9.50 -3.68
N ARG A 94 -2.79 10.32 -3.97
CA ARG A 94 -1.71 9.97 -4.92
C ARG A 94 -0.64 9.07 -4.29
N TRP A 95 -0.31 9.29 -3.02
CA TRP A 95 0.75 8.58 -2.30
C TRP A 95 0.24 7.32 -1.60
N GLU A 96 -0.98 7.37 -1.07
CA GLU A 96 -1.71 6.26 -0.48
C GLU A 96 -2.99 6.02 -1.29
N PRO A 97 -2.88 5.39 -2.48
CA PRO A 97 -4.07 4.95 -3.18
C PRO A 97 -4.83 3.98 -2.26
N PHE A 98 -6.16 4.10 -2.19
CA PHE A 98 -6.99 3.19 -1.41
C PHE A 98 -6.70 1.74 -1.82
N LYS A 99 -5.89 1.06 -1.03
CA LYS A 99 -5.66 -0.36 -1.19
C LYS A 99 -6.86 -1.05 -0.56
N THR A 100 -7.59 -1.81 -1.36
CA THR A 100 -8.65 -2.70 -0.84
C THR A 100 -8.06 -3.68 0.17
N GLU A 101 -8.87 -4.17 1.10
CA GLU A 101 -8.44 -5.23 2.03
C GLU A 101 -7.81 -6.42 1.29
N ARG A 102 -8.38 -6.79 0.12
CA ARG A 102 -7.85 -7.85 -0.74
C ARG A 102 -6.48 -7.53 -1.32
N GLN A 103 -6.21 -6.29 -1.69
CA GLN A 103 -4.90 -5.88 -2.21
C GLN A 103 -3.85 -5.89 -1.10
N VAL A 104 -4.21 -5.47 0.12
CA VAL A 104 -3.32 -5.55 1.29
C VAL A 104 -3.00 -7.02 1.62
N LEU A 105 -4.02 -7.88 1.61
CA LEU A 105 -3.83 -9.32 1.82
C LEU A 105 -2.97 -9.94 0.72
N ALA A 106 -3.16 -9.57 -0.54
CA ALA A 106 -2.36 -10.05 -1.65
C ALA A 106 -0.89 -9.59 -1.55
N GLU A 107 -0.64 -8.35 -1.13
CA GLU A 107 0.70 -7.82 -0.90
C GLU A 107 1.40 -8.58 0.24
N GLN A 108 0.71 -8.81 1.35
CA GLN A 108 1.21 -9.64 2.45
C GLN A 108 1.49 -11.08 2.02
N GLN A 109 0.62 -11.67 1.20
CA GLN A 109 0.86 -13.00 0.63
C GLN A 109 2.08 -13.00 -0.29
N PHE A 110 2.24 -11.97 -1.12
CA PHE A 110 3.38 -11.85 -2.01
C PHE A 110 4.69 -11.64 -1.25
N GLU A 111 4.71 -10.87 -0.17
CA GLU A 111 5.87 -10.73 0.71
C GLU A 111 6.23 -12.05 1.41
N ARG A 112 5.24 -12.80 1.88
CA ARG A 112 5.45 -14.16 2.42
C ARG A 112 6.05 -15.08 1.38
N LEU A 113 5.59 -15.03 0.12
CA LEU A 113 6.15 -15.83 -0.97
C LEU A 113 7.55 -15.34 -1.37
N ARG A 114 7.81 -14.03 -1.35
CA ARG A 114 9.10 -13.44 -1.73
C ARG A 114 10.21 -13.78 -0.73
N SER A 115 9.88 -13.82 0.55
CA SER A 115 10.79 -14.19 1.64
C SER A 115 11.06 -15.70 1.69
N GLN A 116 10.15 -16.52 1.15
CA GLN A 116 10.33 -17.95 1.00
C GLN A 116 11.13 -18.28 -0.26
N ARG A 117 12.21 -19.03 -0.09
CA ARG A 117 13.01 -19.55 -1.19
C ARG A 117 13.09 -21.05 -1.10
N GLN A 118 13.01 -21.72 -2.24
CA GLN A 118 13.19 -23.16 -2.34
C GLN A 118 14.64 -23.44 -2.75
N LEU A 119 15.25 -24.41 -2.08
CA LEU A 119 16.58 -24.90 -2.36
C LEU A 119 16.46 -26.38 -2.73
N ARG A 120 17.11 -26.75 -3.83
CA ARG A 120 17.24 -28.13 -4.29
C ARG A 120 18.72 -28.49 -4.30
N ILE A 121 19.07 -29.60 -3.68
CA ILE A 121 20.45 -30.04 -3.50
C ILE A 121 20.54 -31.51 -3.85
N ASP A 122 21.44 -31.84 -4.76
CA ASP A 122 21.80 -33.21 -5.06
C ASP A 122 22.73 -33.74 -3.95
N LEU A 123 22.28 -34.80 -3.28
CA LEU A 123 23.01 -35.51 -2.25
C LEU A 123 23.86 -36.60 -2.91
N THR A 124 25.17 -36.58 -2.65
CA THR A 124 26.14 -37.50 -3.27
C THR A 124 26.72 -38.52 -2.29
N GLY A 125 26.40 -38.43 -1.00
CA GLY A 125 26.92 -39.30 0.06
C GLY A 125 25.95 -40.41 0.46
N GLY A 126 26.44 -41.43 1.18
CA GLY A 126 25.57 -42.33 1.93
C GLY A 126 25.10 -41.63 3.20
N TYR A 127 23.81 -41.29 3.28
CA TYR A 127 23.24 -40.56 4.40
C TYR A 127 22.11 -41.33 5.06
N ASN A 128 21.93 -41.11 6.36
CA ASN A 128 20.74 -41.55 7.08
C ASN A 128 19.72 -40.40 7.05
N GLU A 129 18.59 -40.64 6.38
CA GLU A 129 17.51 -39.66 6.17
C GLU A 129 17.06 -39.00 7.48
N GLU A 130 16.89 -39.78 8.55
CA GLU A 130 16.44 -39.27 9.85
C GLU A 130 17.43 -38.27 10.44
N THR A 131 18.74 -38.56 10.33
CA THR A 131 19.79 -37.68 10.85
C THR A 131 19.91 -36.38 10.06
N LEU A 132 19.75 -36.47 8.74
CA LEU A 132 19.78 -35.31 7.84
C LEU A 132 18.60 -34.37 8.13
N ILE A 133 17.39 -34.93 8.26
CA ILE A 133 16.18 -34.17 8.60
C ILE A 133 16.33 -33.50 9.97
N ALA A 134 16.85 -34.23 10.98
CA ALA A 134 17.09 -33.68 12.30
C ALA A 134 18.09 -32.51 12.31
N ASP A 135 19.17 -32.61 11.53
CA ASP A 135 20.16 -31.54 11.41
C ASP A 135 19.61 -30.33 10.66
N LEU A 136 18.81 -30.53 9.61
CA LEU A 136 18.13 -29.44 8.90
C LEU A 136 17.09 -28.72 9.78
N HIS A 137 16.39 -29.45 10.65
CA HIS A 137 15.45 -28.85 11.61
C HIS A 137 16.11 -27.96 12.66
N ARG A 138 17.43 -28.10 12.89
CA ARG A 138 18.18 -27.25 13.82
C ARG A 138 18.57 -25.89 13.22
N ILE A 139 18.46 -25.75 11.90
CA ILE A 139 18.78 -24.49 11.21
C ILE A 139 17.61 -23.51 11.38
N ASP A 140 17.84 -22.43 12.13
CA ASP A 140 16.84 -21.37 12.27
C ASP A 140 16.61 -20.68 10.91
N GLY A 141 15.40 -20.79 10.39
CA GLY A 141 15.02 -20.29 9.06
C GLY A 141 14.62 -21.37 8.05
N VAL A 142 14.92 -22.65 8.30
CA VAL A 142 14.43 -23.76 7.47
C VAL A 142 13.02 -24.16 7.91
N ARG A 143 12.10 -24.29 6.95
CA ARG A 143 10.72 -24.72 7.24
C ARG A 143 10.65 -26.23 7.37
N LYS A 144 10.29 -26.67 8.58
CA LYS A 144 10.21 -28.10 8.95
C LYS A 144 9.32 -28.92 8.00
N GLU A 145 8.16 -28.38 7.64
CA GLU A 145 7.17 -29.05 6.78
C GLU A 145 7.55 -29.07 5.30
N SER A 146 8.57 -28.32 4.90
CA SER A 146 8.95 -28.16 3.49
C SER A 146 10.14 -29.03 3.05
N ILE A 147 10.67 -29.83 3.98
CA ILE A 147 11.80 -30.73 3.70
C ILE A 147 11.22 -31.98 3.03
N SER A 148 11.51 -32.13 1.74
CA SER A 148 11.23 -33.34 0.96
C SER A 148 12.54 -33.96 0.53
N LEU A 149 12.62 -35.27 0.60
CA LEU A 149 13.79 -36.03 0.21
C LEU A 149 13.36 -37.13 -0.76
N GLU A 150 13.83 -37.03 -2.00
CA GLU A 150 13.47 -37.96 -3.08
C GLU A 150 14.73 -38.59 -3.65
N ALA A 151 14.96 -39.87 -3.31
CA ALA A 151 16.12 -40.68 -3.71
C ALA A 151 17.48 -40.08 -3.32
N ASN A 152 17.95 -39.07 -4.04
CA ASN A 152 19.18 -38.32 -3.81
C ASN A 152 18.98 -36.80 -3.93
N GLU A 153 17.75 -36.29 -4.06
CA GLU A 153 17.46 -34.86 -4.14
C GLU A 153 16.82 -34.39 -2.83
N LEU A 154 17.46 -33.42 -2.16
CA LEU A 154 16.91 -32.71 -1.02
C LEU A 154 16.27 -31.41 -1.50
N THR A 155 14.96 -31.31 -1.31
CA THR A 155 14.20 -30.08 -1.53
C THR A 155 13.79 -29.50 -0.18
N LEU A 156 14.11 -28.22 0.08
CA LEU A 156 13.66 -27.52 1.27
C LEU A 156 13.26 -26.08 0.97
N SER A 157 12.36 -25.52 1.78
CA SER A 157 12.08 -24.09 1.78
C SER A 157 12.71 -23.42 2.99
N TYR A 158 13.30 -22.25 2.77
CA TYR A 158 13.94 -21.46 3.80
C TYR A 158 13.54 -19.98 3.72
N HIS A 159 13.65 -19.29 4.84
CA HIS A 159 13.44 -17.86 4.94
C HIS A 159 14.74 -17.13 4.63
N LYS A 160 14.78 -16.40 3.51
CA LYS A 160 15.97 -15.67 3.04
C LYS A 160 16.50 -14.67 4.08
N ASP A 161 15.61 -14.14 4.92
CA ASP A 161 15.96 -13.13 5.94
C ASP A 161 16.67 -13.73 7.17
N LYS A 162 16.62 -15.06 7.33
CA LYS A 162 17.22 -15.78 8.46
C LYS A 162 18.45 -16.60 8.09
N VAL A 163 18.40 -17.25 6.94
CA VAL A 163 19.46 -18.14 6.48
C VAL A 163 19.60 -18.05 4.96
N SER A 164 20.83 -18.14 4.48
CA SER A 164 21.14 -18.17 3.05
C SER A 164 21.31 -19.60 2.53
N ALA A 165 21.08 -19.80 1.23
CA ALA A 165 21.37 -21.08 0.59
C ALA A 165 22.84 -21.51 0.74
N GLY A 166 23.76 -20.55 0.77
CA GLY A 166 25.19 -20.81 0.97
C GLY A 166 25.49 -21.40 2.35
N GLU A 167 24.90 -20.85 3.41
CA GLU A 167 25.07 -21.37 4.78
C GLU A 167 24.49 -22.77 4.95
N ILE A 168 23.33 -23.04 4.35
CA ILE A 168 22.73 -24.39 4.35
C ILE A 168 23.66 -25.37 3.64
N LEU A 169 24.16 -25.00 2.46
CA LEU A 169 25.03 -25.85 1.66
C LEU A 169 26.38 -26.08 2.35
N GLU A 170 26.95 -25.06 3.00
CA GLU A 170 28.18 -25.18 3.77
C GLU A 170 28.02 -26.11 4.98
N LEU A 171 26.89 -26.00 5.70
CA LEU A 171 26.58 -26.89 6.81
C LEU A 171 26.46 -28.35 6.34
N LEU A 172 25.76 -28.58 5.22
CA LEU A 172 25.63 -29.91 4.63
C LEU A 172 26.98 -30.48 4.17
N LYS A 173 27.86 -29.64 3.62
CA LYS A 173 29.24 -30.03 3.27
C LYS A 173 30.07 -30.39 4.49
N ARG A 174 30.03 -29.57 5.55
CA ARG A 174 30.75 -29.84 6.82
C ARG A 174 30.33 -31.15 7.46
N LYS A 175 29.07 -31.56 7.27
CA LYS A 175 28.50 -32.81 7.75
C LYS A 175 28.72 -34.01 6.82
N GLY A 176 29.27 -33.79 5.62
CA GLY A 176 29.59 -34.85 4.66
C GLY A 176 28.41 -35.32 3.82
N TYR A 177 27.29 -34.59 3.82
CA TYR A 177 26.10 -34.94 3.03
C TYR A 177 26.24 -34.58 1.55
N VAL A 178 27.09 -33.58 1.25
CA VAL A 178 27.31 -33.02 -0.10
C VAL A 178 28.82 -32.88 -0.32
N LYS A 179 29.31 -33.17 -1.53
CA LYS A 179 30.71 -32.95 -1.93
C LYS A 179 31.01 -31.49 -2.29
#